data_AF-A0A1Q4H7Q2-F1
#
_entry.id   AF-A0A1Q4H7Q2-F1
#
_cell.length_a   1.000
_cell.length_b   1.000
_cell.length_c   1.000
_cell.angle_alpha   90.00
_cell.angle_beta   90.00
_cell.angle_gamma   90.00
#
_symmetry.space_group_name_H-M   'P 1'
#
loop_
_entity.id
_entity.type
_entity.pdbx_description
1 polymer ?
#
loop_
_entity_poly.entity_id
_entity_poly.type
_entity_poly.pdbx_seq_one_letter_code
_entity_poly.pdbx_strand_id
1 'polypeptide(L)'
;MGGPDFRGLDALLRKHQLDITSEEVLDQLDSTFATIPAAGAAPLSMAEVQFLHAHDDTGVAAVIDNWSGEQLRQAQARSAARALADTLSGSMSIKEAATLLEIDRSGVSRRIAGKRLWAFAINGSRRIPRWQFLGSKLLPGLNVIVSAIPRDTTPASMEAFMKTPQPDFGDHTPIEHLAAGGDPNLIADFVSDLGRW
;
A
#
# COMPACT_ATOMS: atom_id res chain seq x y z
N MET A 1 24.48 23.26 -8.43
CA MET A 1 23.34 22.71 -9.19
C MET A 1 22.13 22.82 -8.29
N GLY A 2 21.19 23.71 -8.60
CA GLY A 2 19.94 23.79 -7.86
C GLY A 2 19.07 22.60 -8.25
N GLY A 3 18.76 21.74 -7.29
CA GLY A 3 17.76 20.69 -7.49
C GLY A 3 16.41 21.29 -7.88
N PRO A 4 15.53 20.51 -8.51
CA PRO A 4 14.21 20.98 -8.89
C PRO A 4 13.44 21.55 -7.68
N ASP A 5 12.79 22.71 -7.85
CA ASP A 5 12.14 23.47 -6.77
C ASP A 5 10.73 22.92 -6.49
N PHE A 6 10.57 22.21 -5.37
CA PHE A 6 9.32 21.54 -4.99
C PHE A 6 8.56 22.21 -3.83
N ARG A 7 8.79 23.51 -3.60
CA ARG A 7 8.17 24.29 -2.50
C ARG A 7 6.67 24.07 -2.30
N GLY A 8 5.91 23.88 -3.38
CA GLY A 8 4.47 23.63 -3.32
C GLY A 8 4.13 22.27 -2.68
N LEU A 9 4.85 21.22 -3.04
CA LEU A 9 4.69 19.88 -2.46
C LEU A 9 5.19 19.88 -1.00
N ASP A 10 6.31 20.53 -0.71
CA ASP A 10 6.81 20.66 0.67
C ASP A 10 5.81 21.40 1.59
N ALA A 11 5.16 22.45 1.07
CA ALA A 11 4.11 23.16 1.79
C ALA A 11 2.89 22.26 2.05
N LEU A 12 2.50 21.45 1.06
CA LEU A 12 1.38 20.52 1.18
C LEU A 12 1.67 19.39 2.18
N LEU A 13 2.83 18.74 2.08
CA LEU A 13 3.27 17.69 3.00
C LEU A 13 3.29 18.21 4.44
N ARG A 14 3.86 19.41 4.66
CA ARG A 14 3.86 20.06 5.98
C ARG A 14 2.46 20.41 6.47
N LYS A 15 1.59 20.92 5.60
CA LYS A 15 0.18 21.24 5.94
C LYS A 15 -0.56 20.00 6.44
N HIS A 16 -0.30 18.84 5.84
CA HIS A 16 -0.88 17.56 6.24
C HIS A 16 -0.04 16.80 7.28
N GLN A 17 1.01 17.42 7.83
CA GLN A 17 1.88 16.88 8.86
C GLN A 17 2.57 15.57 8.47
N LEU A 18 2.73 15.33 7.17
CA LEU A 18 3.42 14.16 6.66
C LEU A 18 4.93 14.35 6.84
N ASP A 19 5.53 13.56 7.73
CA ASP A 19 6.96 13.53 8.01
C ASP A 19 7.70 12.74 6.91
N ILE A 20 7.69 13.32 5.69
CA ILE A 20 8.37 12.87 4.47
C ILE A 20 8.71 14.11 3.62
N THR A 21 9.79 14.07 2.85
CA THR A 21 10.23 15.16 1.97
C THR A 21 9.66 15.03 0.56
N SER A 22 9.61 16.14 -0.18
CA SER A 22 9.20 16.11 -1.59
C SER A 22 10.11 15.23 -2.45
N GLU A 23 11.42 15.24 -2.18
CA GLU A 23 12.41 14.40 -2.87
C GLU A 23 12.10 12.92 -2.67
N GLU A 24 11.83 12.48 -1.45
CA GLU A 24 11.47 11.07 -1.17
C GLU A 24 10.17 10.63 -1.87
N VAL A 25 9.17 11.52 -1.95
CA VAL A 25 7.93 11.23 -2.67
C VAL A 25 8.19 11.07 -4.16
N LEU A 26 9.02 11.93 -4.73
CA LEU A 26 9.32 11.93 -6.15
C LEU A 26 10.19 10.75 -6.55
N ASP A 27 11.21 10.42 -5.76
CA ASP A 27 12.04 9.22 -5.97
C ASP A 27 11.20 7.95 -5.92
N GLN A 28 10.22 7.88 -5.01
CA GLN A 28 9.31 6.75 -4.94
C GLN A 28 8.39 6.68 -6.17
N LEU A 29 7.87 7.82 -6.64
CA LEU A 29 7.05 7.86 -7.86
C LEU A 29 7.88 7.48 -9.09
N ASP A 30 9.09 8.00 -9.22
CA ASP A 30 10.01 7.68 -10.32
C ASP A 30 10.34 6.19 -10.35
N SER A 31 10.71 5.62 -9.18
CA SER A 31 10.93 4.18 -9.02
C SER A 31 9.70 3.36 -9.39
N THR A 32 8.49 3.83 -9.05
CA THR A 32 7.24 3.13 -9.37
C THR A 32 6.89 3.26 -10.86
N PHE A 33 7.14 4.41 -11.48
CA PHE A 33 6.90 4.60 -12.91
C PHE A 33 7.91 3.84 -13.76
N ALA A 34 9.14 3.66 -13.29
CA ALA A 34 10.16 2.85 -13.97
C ALA A 34 9.78 1.37 -14.08
N THR A 35 8.92 0.84 -13.19
CA THR A 35 8.43 -0.55 -13.28
C THR A 35 7.22 -0.70 -14.21
N ILE A 36 6.56 0.40 -14.58
CA ILE A 36 5.45 0.38 -15.54
C ILE A 36 6.04 0.15 -16.94
N PRO A 37 5.67 -0.94 -17.64
CA PRO A 37 6.20 -1.24 -18.97
C PRO A 37 6.01 -0.06 -19.93
N ALA A 38 7.01 0.19 -20.77
CA ALA A 38 6.87 1.16 -21.83
C ALA A 38 5.78 0.68 -22.83
N ALA A 39 4.88 1.56 -23.25
CA ALA A 39 3.82 1.36 -24.25
C ALA A 39 4.29 0.79 -25.60
N GLY A 40 5.60 0.65 -25.83
CA GLY A 40 6.19 -0.02 -26.99
C GLY A 40 6.53 -1.50 -26.78
N ALA A 41 6.40 -2.04 -25.56
CA ALA A 41 6.44 -3.47 -25.33
C ALA A 41 5.10 -4.04 -25.80
N ALA A 42 5.00 -4.38 -27.08
CA ALA A 42 3.79 -4.94 -27.68
C ALA A 42 3.33 -6.16 -26.86
N PRO A 43 2.22 -6.08 -26.12
CA PRO A 43 1.79 -7.18 -25.27
C PRO A 43 1.16 -8.32 -26.08
N LEU A 44 0.80 -8.06 -27.34
CA LEU A 44 0.32 -9.02 -28.33
C LEU A 44 0.96 -8.72 -29.70
N SER A 45 1.43 -9.76 -30.37
CA SER A 45 1.92 -9.69 -31.75
C SER A 45 0.77 -9.46 -32.75
N MET A 46 1.10 -8.96 -33.94
CA MET A 46 0.14 -8.79 -35.04
C MET A 46 -0.63 -10.08 -35.37
N ALA A 47 0.02 -11.25 -35.22
CA ALA A 47 -0.61 -12.54 -35.45
C ALA A 47 -1.63 -12.90 -34.36
N GLU A 48 -1.35 -12.56 -33.10
CA GLU A 48 -2.29 -12.78 -31.97
C GLU A 48 -3.48 -11.82 -32.06
N VAL A 49 -3.25 -10.57 -32.43
CA VAL A 49 -4.33 -9.60 -32.72
C VAL A 49 -5.22 -10.12 -33.85
N GLN A 50 -4.63 -10.58 -34.95
CA GLN A 50 -5.39 -11.12 -36.08
C GLN A 50 -6.14 -12.42 -35.73
N PHE A 51 -5.55 -13.27 -34.89
CA PHE A 51 -6.21 -14.47 -34.37
C PHE A 51 -7.44 -14.11 -33.51
N LEU A 52 -7.34 -13.11 -32.63
CA LEU A 52 -8.43 -12.64 -31.78
C LEU A 52 -9.56 -12.01 -32.62
N HIS A 53 -9.22 -11.22 -33.65
CA HIS A 53 -10.22 -10.69 -34.59
C HIS A 53 -10.94 -11.80 -35.37
N ALA A 54 -10.23 -12.86 -35.75
CA ALA A 54 -10.80 -13.97 -36.52
C ALA A 54 -11.75 -14.86 -35.70
N HIS A 55 -11.68 -14.79 -34.36
CA HIS A 55 -12.49 -15.60 -33.44
C HIS A 55 -13.35 -14.73 -32.50
N ASP A 56 -13.71 -13.52 -32.93
CA ASP A 56 -14.44 -12.56 -32.11
C ASP A 56 -15.96 -12.85 -32.03
N ASP A 57 -16.33 -13.84 -31.22
CA ASP A 57 -17.73 -14.12 -30.90
C ASP A 57 -18.28 -13.26 -29.74
N THR A 58 -17.43 -12.43 -29.10
CA THR A 58 -17.76 -11.75 -27.81
C THR A 58 -17.56 -10.23 -27.80
N GLY A 59 -17.12 -9.62 -28.91
CA GLY A 59 -16.88 -8.18 -29.02
C GLY A 59 -15.49 -7.73 -28.55
N VAL A 60 -14.56 -8.67 -28.44
CA VAL A 60 -13.15 -8.47 -28.06
C VAL A 60 -12.41 -7.63 -29.09
N ALA A 61 -12.76 -7.70 -30.38
CA ALA A 61 -12.14 -6.87 -31.43
C ALA A 61 -12.34 -5.37 -31.16
N ALA A 62 -13.53 -4.96 -30.73
CA ALA A 62 -13.83 -3.56 -30.44
C ALA A 62 -13.07 -3.04 -29.21
N VAL A 63 -12.80 -3.92 -28.23
CA VAL A 63 -11.97 -3.58 -27.05
C VAL A 63 -10.51 -3.42 -27.47
N ILE A 64 -9.99 -4.29 -28.34
CA ILE A 64 -8.63 -4.22 -28.88
C ILE A 64 -8.44 -2.95 -29.73
N ASP A 65 -9.40 -2.62 -30.59
CA ASP A 65 -9.33 -1.44 -31.47
C ASP A 65 -9.34 -0.12 -30.69
N ASN A 66 -9.99 -0.09 -29.52
CA ASN A 66 -10.02 1.07 -28.62
C ASN A 66 -8.94 1.02 -27.52
N TRP A 67 -8.15 -0.05 -27.47
CA TRP A 67 -7.08 -0.21 -26.49
C TRP A 67 -5.83 0.55 -26.97
N SER A 68 -5.30 1.43 -26.12
CA SER A 68 -4.01 2.07 -26.38
C SER A 68 -3.05 1.88 -25.21
N GLY A 69 -1.83 1.44 -25.54
CA GLY A 69 -0.77 1.26 -24.55
C GLY A 69 -0.44 2.55 -23.79
N GLU A 70 -0.60 3.71 -24.42
CA GLU A 70 -0.44 5.01 -23.76
C GLU A 70 -1.54 5.28 -22.73
N GLN A 71 -2.82 5.03 -23.04
CA GLN A 71 -3.89 5.20 -22.05
C GLN A 71 -3.75 4.22 -20.88
N LEU A 72 -3.32 2.97 -21.15
CA LEU A 72 -3.03 2.00 -20.09
C LEU A 72 -1.90 2.49 -19.19
N ARG A 73 -0.79 2.96 -19.76
CA ARG A 73 0.32 3.54 -19.00
C ARG A 73 -0.13 4.73 -18.16
N GLN A 74 -0.90 5.67 -18.73
CA GLN A 74 -1.45 6.82 -18.02
C GLN A 74 -2.36 6.40 -16.86
N ALA A 75 -3.22 5.40 -17.08
CA ALA A 75 -4.08 4.84 -16.04
C ALA A 75 -3.26 4.21 -14.91
N GLN A 76 -2.25 3.41 -15.24
CA GLN A 76 -1.34 2.78 -14.28
C GLN A 76 -0.55 3.82 -13.48
N ALA A 77 -0.02 4.86 -14.13
CA ALA A 77 0.70 5.94 -13.46
C ALA A 77 -0.20 6.70 -12.47
N ARG A 78 -1.45 7.01 -12.87
CA ARG A 78 -2.44 7.64 -11.98
C ARG A 78 -2.79 6.74 -10.79
N SER A 79 -2.98 5.45 -11.02
CA SER A 79 -3.26 4.48 -9.95
C SER A 79 -2.09 4.35 -8.99
N ALA A 80 -0.86 4.30 -9.49
CA ALA A 80 0.35 4.28 -8.68
C ALA A 80 0.48 5.54 -7.80
N ALA A 81 0.25 6.73 -8.37
CA ALA A 81 0.28 7.97 -7.62
C ALA A 81 -0.77 8.03 -6.50
N ARG A 82 -2.00 7.55 -6.77
CA ARG A 82 -3.05 7.43 -5.75
C ARG A 82 -2.68 6.43 -4.66
N ALA A 83 -2.20 5.25 -5.05
CA ALA A 83 -1.79 4.23 -4.09
C ALA A 83 -0.68 4.73 -3.14
N LEU A 84 0.28 5.51 -3.65
CA LEU A 84 1.29 6.16 -2.81
C LEU A 84 0.67 7.19 -1.86
N ALA A 85 -0.22 8.05 -2.35
CA ALA A 85 -0.90 9.06 -1.53
C ALA A 85 -1.74 8.42 -0.41
N ASP A 86 -2.47 7.35 -0.73
CA ASP A 86 -3.26 6.57 0.23
C ASP A 86 -2.36 5.88 1.25
N THR A 87 -1.25 5.30 0.82
CA THR A 87 -0.26 4.66 1.70
C THR A 87 0.39 5.67 2.65
N LEU A 88 0.72 6.87 2.17
CA LEU A 88 1.28 7.95 2.99
C LEU A 88 0.26 8.44 4.03
N SER A 89 -0.98 8.67 3.61
CA SER A 89 -2.07 9.14 4.48
C SER A 89 -2.52 8.08 5.49
N GLY A 90 -2.48 6.80 5.09
CA GLY A 90 -2.79 5.63 5.91
C GLY A 90 -1.66 5.20 6.82
N SER A 91 -0.53 5.90 6.83
CA SER A 91 0.63 5.59 7.68
C SER A 91 1.10 6.80 8.49
N MET A 92 1.99 6.56 9.44
CA MET A 92 2.63 7.57 10.26
C MET A 92 4.13 7.29 10.40
N SER A 93 4.91 8.31 10.72
CA SER A 93 6.34 8.15 11.01
C SER A 93 6.56 7.61 12.43
N ILE A 94 7.80 7.21 12.71
CA ILE A 94 8.22 6.81 14.06
C ILE A 94 7.97 7.95 15.07
N LYS A 95 8.18 9.21 14.65
CA LYS A 95 7.98 10.38 15.51
C LYS A 95 6.50 10.52 15.88
N GLU A 96 5.61 10.42 14.91
CA GLU A 96 4.17 10.49 15.11
C GLU A 96 3.65 9.35 15.99
N ALA A 97 4.11 8.11 15.75
CA ALA A 97 3.75 6.96 16.58
C ALA A 97 4.26 7.09 18.02
N ALA A 98 5.45 7.65 18.22
CA ALA A 98 6.02 7.90 19.54
C ALA A 98 5.15 8.90 20.32
N THR A 99 4.72 9.99 19.66
CA THR A 99 3.79 10.97 20.24
C THR A 99 2.44 10.33 20.55
N LEU A 100 1.87 9.54 19.64
CA LEU A 100 0.56 8.90 19.84
C LEU A 100 0.55 7.90 21.01
N LEU A 101 1.64 7.15 21.18
CA LEU A 101 1.79 6.14 22.23
C LEU A 101 2.37 6.71 23.54
N GLU A 102 2.69 7.99 23.59
CA GLU A 102 3.37 8.65 24.72
C GLU A 102 4.67 7.95 25.15
N ILE A 103 5.46 7.51 24.17
CA ILE A 103 6.77 6.86 24.39
C ILE A 103 7.87 7.56 23.58
N ASP A 104 9.13 7.19 23.83
CA ASP A 104 10.24 7.67 23.03
C ASP A 104 10.33 6.92 21.68
N ARG A 105 11.04 7.54 20.71
CA ARG A 105 11.25 6.96 19.37
C ARG A 105 11.95 5.61 19.41
N SER A 106 12.88 5.40 20.34
CA SER A 106 13.57 4.11 20.52
C SER A 106 12.61 3.03 21.03
N GLY A 107 11.62 3.42 21.86
CA GLY A 107 10.51 2.56 22.28
C GLY A 107 9.66 2.06 21.11
N VAL A 108 9.42 2.89 20.10
CA VAL A 108 8.75 2.49 18.84
C VAL A 108 9.67 1.59 18.02
N SER A 109 10.94 1.98 17.81
CA SER A 109 11.92 1.18 17.06
C SER A 109 12.11 -0.22 17.63
N ARG A 110 12.13 -0.36 18.97
CA ARG A 110 12.23 -1.65 19.66
C ARG A 110 11.00 -2.52 19.43
N ARG A 111 9.80 -1.93 19.37
CA ARG A 111 8.56 -2.67 19.04
C ARG A 111 8.58 -3.18 17.60
N ILE A 112 9.08 -2.37 16.67
CA ILE A 112 9.26 -2.77 15.28
C ILE A 112 10.25 -3.94 15.18
N ALA A 113 11.43 -3.81 15.79
CA ALA A 113 12.44 -4.87 15.81
C ALA A 113 11.93 -6.16 16.48
N GLY A 114 11.10 -6.03 17.51
CA GLY A 114 10.49 -7.16 18.21
C GLY A 114 9.21 -7.71 17.59
N LYS A 115 8.87 -7.35 16.34
CA LYS A 115 7.63 -7.77 15.64
C LYS A 115 6.34 -7.48 16.41
N ARG A 116 6.33 -6.41 17.21
CA ARG A 116 5.14 -5.90 17.92
C ARG A 116 4.47 -4.73 17.19
N LEU A 117 5.16 -4.18 16.19
CA LEU A 117 4.68 -3.19 15.26
C LEU A 117 5.22 -3.56 13.88
N TRP A 118 4.35 -3.52 12.89
CA TRP A 118 4.73 -3.62 11.50
C TRP A 118 5.06 -2.25 10.93
N ALA A 119 6.09 -2.20 10.11
CA ALA A 119 6.54 -0.99 9.46
C ALA A 119 7.15 -1.34 8.12
N PHE A 120 6.96 -0.47 7.14
CA PHE A 120 7.51 -0.59 5.79
C PHE A 120 8.35 0.65 5.48
N ALA A 121 9.14 0.59 4.40
CA ALA A 121 9.96 1.70 3.96
C ALA A 121 9.36 2.32 2.70
N ILE A 122 9.36 3.65 2.63
CA ILE A 122 9.14 4.43 1.41
C ILE A 122 10.41 5.26 1.22
N ASN A 123 11.16 5.02 0.14
CA ASN A 123 12.45 5.65 -0.14
C ASN A 123 13.39 5.80 1.09
N GLY A 124 13.54 4.73 1.88
CA GLY A 124 14.38 4.72 3.10
C GLY A 124 13.71 5.29 4.36
N SER A 125 12.62 6.05 4.21
CA SER A 125 11.80 6.54 5.33
C SER A 125 10.85 5.47 5.85
N ARG A 126 10.97 5.15 7.14
CA ARG A 126 10.14 4.11 7.78
C ARG A 126 8.75 4.64 8.14
N ARG A 127 7.73 3.95 7.66
CA ARG A 127 6.31 4.25 7.86
C ARG A 127 5.60 3.11 8.60
N ILE A 128 4.66 3.48 9.44
CA ILE A 128 3.89 2.58 10.32
C ILE A 128 2.42 2.75 9.96
N PRO A 129 1.73 1.71 9.45
CA PRO A 129 0.31 1.80 9.14
C PRO A 129 -0.55 2.16 10.36
N ARG A 130 -1.56 3.02 10.14
CA ARG A 130 -2.43 3.57 11.19
C ARG A 130 -3.42 2.56 11.76
N TRP A 131 -3.81 1.54 11.00
CA TRP A 131 -4.74 0.50 11.46
C TRP A 131 -4.25 -0.27 12.69
N GLN A 132 -2.93 -0.25 12.96
CA GLN A 132 -2.31 -0.90 14.12
C GLN A 132 -2.67 -0.25 15.46
N PHE A 133 -3.33 0.91 15.43
CA PHE A 133 -3.61 1.72 16.59
C PHE A 133 -5.13 1.85 16.80
N LEU A 134 -5.54 1.69 18.07
CA LEU A 134 -6.89 1.95 18.53
C LEU A 134 -6.82 3.13 19.52
N GLY A 135 -7.02 4.34 19.01
CA GLY A 135 -6.75 5.57 19.76
C GLY A 135 -5.24 5.68 20.08
N SER A 136 -4.90 5.85 21.37
CA SER A 136 -3.52 5.92 21.87
C SER A 136 -2.92 4.56 22.27
N LYS A 137 -3.58 3.45 21.91
CA LYS A 137 -3.12 2.08 22.21
C LYS A 137 -2.89 1.30 20.93
N LEU A 138 -2.13 0.22 21.04
CA LEU A 138 -2.02 -0.76 19.96
C LEU A 138 -3.26 -1.64 19.92
N LEU A 139 -3.59 -2.11 18.73
CA LEU A 139 -4.65 -3.09 18.52
C LEU A 139 -4.37 -4.36 19.37
N PRO A 140 -5.38 -4.94 20.05
CA PRO A 140 -5.20 -6.16 20.80
C PRO A 140 -4.66 -7.29 19.92
N GLY A 141 -3.74 -8.11 20.44
CA GLY A 141 -3.19 -9.24 19.70
C GLY A 141 -2.27 -8.89 18.52
N LEU A 142 -1.91 -7.62 18.33
CA LEU A 142 -1.15 -7.15 17.17
C LEU A 142 0.16 -7.93 16.93
N ASN A 143 0.86 -8.34 17.98
CA ASN A 143 2.10 -9.11 17.84
C ASN A 143 1.91 -10.47 17.14
N VAL A 144 0.74 -11.09 17.26
CA VAL A 144 0.40 -12.35 16.59
C VAL A 144 0.28 -12.08 15.08
N ILE A 145 -0.51 -11.05 14.73
CA ILE A 145 -0.76 -10.63 13.35
C ILE A 145 0.54 -10.21 12.66
N VAL A 146 1.31 -9.30 13.30
CA VAL A 146 2.59 -8.80 12.74
C VAL A 146 3.59 -9.92 12.50
N SER A 147 3.56 -10.97 13.32
CA SER A 147 4.44 -12.12 13.15
C SER A 147 4.05 -13.01 11.97
N ALA A 148 2.77 -12.99 11.59
CA ALA A 148 2.21 -13.75 10.48
C ALA A 148 2.33 -13.06 9.12
N ILE A 149 2.58 -11.74 9.08
CA ILE A 149 2.68 -10.97 7.83
C ILE A 149 3.79 -11.53 6.92
N PRO A 150 3.46 -12.01 5.70
CA PRO A 150 4.44 -12.42 4.71
C PRO A 150 5.40 -11.28 4.31
N ARG A 151 6.63 -11.62 3.91
CA ARG A 151 7.68 -10.63 3.62
C ARG A 151 7.37 -9.73 2.42
N ASP A 152 6.58 -10.26 1.49
CA ASP A 152 6.15 -9.66 0.23
C ASP A 152 4.78 -8.97 0.32
N THR A 153 4.15 -8.98 1.49
CA THR A 153 2.87 -8.30 1.69
C THR A 153 3.01 -6.80 1.47
N THR A 154 2.23 -6.27 0.53
CA THR A 154 2.21 -4.83 0.26
C THR A 154 1.44 -4.08 1.36
N PRO A 155 1.84 -2.84 1.69
CA PRO A 155 1.08 -1.99 2.62
C PRO A 155 -0.38 -1.79 2.20
N ALA A 156 -0.64 -1.64 0.90
CA ALA A 156 -1.98 -1.45 0.37
C ALA A 156 -2.86 -2.69 0.56
N SER A 157 -2.34 -3.89 0.28
CA SER A 157 -3.08 -5.15 0.48
C SER A 157 -3.43 -5.37 1.96
N MET A 158 -2.48 -5.12 2.86
CA MET A 158 -2.71 -5.23 4.30
C MET A 158 -3.72 -4.19 4.80
N GLU A 159 -3.61 -2.93 4.35
CA GLU A 159 -4.57 -1.87 4.69
C GLU A 159 -5.98 -2.22 4.24
N ALA A 160 -6.13 -2.70 3.00
CA ALA A 160 -7.41 -3.11 2.44
C ALA A 160 -8.00 -4.28 3.24
N PHE A 161 -7.21 -5.33 3.50
CA PHE A 161 -7.66 -6.47 4.29
C PHE A 161 -8.14 -6.04 5.69
N MET A 162 -7.32 -5.26 6.42
CA MET A 162 -7.65 -4.81 7.78
C MET A 162 -8.92 -3.95 7.86
N LYS A 163 -9.31 -3.29 6.77
CA LYS A 163 -10.49 -2.40 6.70
C LYS A 163 -11.69 -2.97 5.94
N THR A 164 -11.58 -4.18 5.41
CA THR A 164 -12.67 -4.80 4.64
C THR A 164 -13.44 -5.75 5.55
N PRO A 165 -14.77 -5.58 5.69
CA PRO A 165 -15.60 -6.54 6.40
C PRO A 165 -15.52 -7.93 5.78
N GLN A 166 -15.40 -8.97 6.61
CA GLN A 166 -15.35 -10.36 6.16
C GLN A 166 -16.44 -11.19 6.87
N PRO A 167 -17.12 -12.10 6.16
CA PRO A 167 -18.10 -13.01 6.76
C PRO A 167 -17.49 -13.86 7.89
N ASP A 168 -16.23 -14.26 7.76
CA ASP A 168 -15.51 -15.07 8.75
C ASP A 168 -15.27 -14.34 10.08
N PHE A 169 -15.41 -13.01 10.10
CA PHE A 169 -15.37 -12.18 11.31
C PHE A 169 -16.77 -11.70 11.73
N GLY A 170 -17.82 -12.35 11.22
CA GLY A 170 -19.21 -11.98 11.47
C GLY A 170 -19.58 -10.63 10.85
N ASP A 171 -19.17 -10.41 9.61
CA ASP A 171 -19.34 -9.16 8.84
C ASP A 171 -18.68 -7.92 9.48
N HIS A 172 -17.69 -8.15 10.34
CA HIS A 172 -16.81 -7.10 10.87
C HIS A 172 -15.49 -7.05 10.09
N THR A 173 -14.83 -5.91 10.14
CA THR A 173 -13.43 -5.81 9.71
C THR A 173 -12.52 -6.54 10.71
N PRO A 174 -11.31 -6.97 10.30
CA PRO A 174 -10.29 -7.46 11.24
C PRO A 174 -10.05 -6.51 12.42
N ILE A 175 -10.03 -5.19 12.17
CA ILE A 175 -9.84 -4.18 13.21
C ILE A 175 -10.97 -4.23 14.25
N GLU A 176 -12.22 -4.24 13.79
CA GLU A 176 -13.40 -4.29 14.66
C GLU A 176 -13.44 -5.61 15.45
N HIS A 177 -13.15 -6.73 14.80
CA HIS A 177 -13.07 -8.04 15.45
C HIS A 177 -12.07 -8.03 16.61
N LEU A 178 -10.87 -7.51 16.40
CA LEU A 178 -9.84 -7.42 17.45
C LEU A 178 -10.19 -6.41 18.53
N ALA A 179 -10.78 -5.27 18.16
CA ALA A 179 -11.23 -4.26 19.11
C ALA A 179 -12.33 -4.80 20.03
N ALA A 180 -13.18 -5.72 19.54
CA ALA A 180 -14.19 -6.42 20.31
C ALA A 180 -13.64 -7.59 21.16
N GLY A 181 -12.34 -7.88 21.10
CA GLY A 181 -11.69 -8.97 21.84
C GLY A 181 -11.74 -10.33 21.14
N GLY A 182 -11.98 -10.34 19.83
CA GLY A 182 -11.90 -11.54 18.99
C GLY A 182 -10.49 -12.15 18.89
N ASP A 183 -10.41 -13.37 18.36
CA ASP A 183 -9.17 -14.16 18.35
C ASP A 183 -8.17 -13.64 17.30
N PRO A 184 -6.97 -13.18 17.72
CA PRO A 184 -5.95 -12.72 16.78
C PRO A 184 -5.36 -13.83 15.89
N ASN A 185 -5.44 -15.10 16.30
CA ASN A 185 -4.89 -16.20 15.50
C ASN A 185 -5.71 -16.42 14.22
N LEU A 186 -7.03 -16.27 14.30
CA LEU A 186 -7.90 -16.37 13.12
C LEU A 186 -7.46 -15.38 12.04
N ILE A 187 -7.23 -14.11 12.41
CA ILE A 187 -6.76 -13.08 11.48
C ILE A 187 -5.34 -13.38 10.99
N ALA A 188 -4.47 -13.89 11.86
CA ALA A 188 -3.10 -14.27 11.50
C ALA A 188 -3.06 -15.40 10.46
N ASP A 189 -4.00 -16.34 10.49
CA ASP A 189 -4.12 -17.40 9.49
C ASP A 189 -4.46 -16.81 8.11
N PHE A 190 -5.48 -15.94 8.02
CA PHE A 190 -5.79 -15.21 6.77
C PHE A 190 -4.62 -14.37 6.27
N VAL A 191 -3.93 -13.68 7.18
CA VAL A 191 -2.76 -12.87 6.82
C VAL A 191 -1.62 -13.73 6.27
N SER A 192 -1.40 -14.91 6.83
CA SER A 192 -0.38 -15.84 6.34
C SER A 192 -0.68 -16.32 4.92
N ASP A 193 -1.96 -16.43 4.58
CA ASP A 193 -2.42 -16.82 3.25
C ASP A 193 -2.40 -15.67 2.23
N LEU A 194 -2.35 -14.40 2.64
CA LEU A 194 -2.26 -13.25 1.71
C LEU A 194 -1.05 -13.30 0.77
N GLY A 195 0.06 -13.95 1.18
CA GLY A 195 1.25 -14.11 0.34
C GLY A 195 1.20 -15.32 -0.61
N ARG A 196 0.09 -16.06 -0.65
CA ARG A 196 -0.07 -17.28 -1.46
C ARG A 196 -0.87 -17.06 -2.75
N TRP A 197 -1.43 -15.87 -2.97
CA TRP A 197 -2.30 -15.54 -4.11
C TRP A 197 -1.64 -14.55 -5.06
#